data_AF-A0A0N0BQH0-F1
#
_entry.id   AF-A0A0N0BQH0-F1
#
_cell.length_a   1.000
_cell.length_b   1.000
_cell.length_c   1.000
_cell.angle_alpha   90.00
_cell.angle_beta   90.00
_cell.angle_gamma   90.00
#
_symmetry.space_group_name_H-M   'P 1'
#
loop_
_entity.id
_entity.type
_entity.pdbx_description
1 polymer ?
#
loop_
_entity_poly.entity_id
_entity_poly.type
_entity_poly.pdbx_seq_one_letter_code
_entity_poly.pdbx_strand_id
1 'polypeptide(L)'
;MASDEFEIVEARGSHEQIQSGVRSPLSETYCRRTIEEDGLLVVQDAKSEGWDSDPAYERFDLSCYLGGKITVDGDLYGTLCFADHKERDRSFSPAEQTLVELITEWVSHELERHEYERELETTQKHLENTLERIDDAFFSVDADGIFTYLNSRAERLLGRSAEELLGSSIWGELGEAADRLFFDEYHRAMESQEPVTFEAEYEPHDVWFEVNVYPSKNGLSVFFRDVTERRERERVLSELLETSRDLMQASKRHEIADIVVEAAEDVLGEKLTVVRMYDPNKEALVPVASTDTVDEQMEKRPLYEPGEGPVGRVFDRMESEMYAKAAAIDDDRNRSPVQSMMYLPIDDHGTLSIGSLEPDGFDKTDQQYAELLATTAGAALSRSERQRDLRKYEAILETVQEMVYVLDKEGNFTLVSEPLASWLGYSVNELIGRSVSVVLSDEAVDKGQQLLEELRSSSEGASRKYEAEGITKTGDRVPVEIELTPFPEDSEFIGSVGAVRDLHDLVSTREDVVEERDRFSYLFENIPDPIEEVEFDGDRSVIRDVNPTFERIFNIDGETLVGKSREALDKDVYRRYPGPTETQSAEGASDPI
;
A
#
# COMPACT_ATOMS: atom_id res chain seq x y z
N MET A 1 -6.53 60.72 33.69
CA MET A 1 -7.35 61.88 34.10
C MET A 1 -8.77 61.54 33.72
N ALA A 2 -9.66 61.34 34.70
CA ALA A 2 -11.07 61.09 34.41
C ALA A 2 -11.62 62.27 33.58
N SER A 3 -12.50 62.01 32.62
CA SER A 3 -13.15 63.08 31.86
C SER A 3 -13.95 63.94 32.83
N ASP A 4 -13.74 65.25 32.82
CA ASP A 4 -14.57 66.21 33.55
C ASP A 4 -15.97 66.34 32.93
N GLU A 5 -16.48 65.31 32.25
CA GLU A 5 -17.72 65.35 31.49
C GLU A 5 -18.85 64.72 32.32
N PHE A 6 -19.91 65.49 32.57
CA PHE A 6 -21.11 65.08 33.29
C PHE A 6 -22.32 65.17 32.37
N GLU A 7 -23.15 64.13 32.33
CA GLU A 7 -24.39 64.07 31.55
C GLU A 7 -25.60 63.94 32.47
N ILE A 8 -26.62 64.75 32.20
CA ILE A 8 -27.92 64.63 32.87
C ILE A 8 -28.72 63.55 32.16
N VAL A 9 -28.80 62.36 32.75
CA VAL A 9 -29.52 61.21 32.16
C VAL A 9 -31.03 61.45 32.10
N GLU A 10 -31.62 61.98 33.18
CA GLU A 10 -33.04 62.35 33.23
C GLU A 10 -33.24 63.57 34.13
N ALA A 11 -34.11 64.51 33.72
CA ALA A 11 -34.49 65.66 34.52
C ALA A 11 -36.00 65.95 34.46
N ARG A 12 -36.54 66.46 35.57
CA ARG A 12 -37.92 66.96 35.69
C ARG A 12 -37.91 68.35 36.31
N GLY A 13 -38.24 69.37 35.51
CA GLY A 13 -38.29 70.75 35.94
C GLY A 13 -38.36 71.72 34.76
N SER A 14 -38.57 73.00 35.05
CA SER A 14 -38.68 74.07 34.05
C SER A 14 -37.36 74.79 33.76
N HIS A 15 -36.24 74.34 34.35
CA HIS A 15 -34.94 75.00 34.22
C HIS A 15 -34.31 74.69 32.85
N GLU A 16 -33.99 75.72 32.06
CA GLU A 16 -33.56 75.55 30.65
C GLU A 16 -32.26 74.75 30.48
N GLN A 17 -31.30 74.88 31.40
CA GLN A 17 -30.01 74.19 31.35
C GLN A 17 -29.95 72.84 32.12
N ILE A 18 -31.02 72.44 32.82
CA ILE A 18 -31.09 71.16 33.55
C ILE A 18 -32.18 70.31 32.90
N GLN A 19 -31.84 69.75 31.74
CA GLN A 19 -32.72 68.94 30.91
C GLN A 19 -32.02 67.61 30.55
N SER A 20 -32.79 66.55 30.32
CA SER A 20 -32.25 65.24 29.93
C SER A 20 -31.38 65.37 28.66
N GLY A 21 -30.21 64.72 28.66
CA GLY A 21 -29.22 64.74 27.57
C GLY A 21 -28.28 65.94 27.56
N VAL A 22 -28.40 66.90 28.48
CA VAL A 22 -27.47 68.02 28.59
C VAL A 22 -26.14 67.54 29.18
N ARG A 23 -25.04 67.88 28.52
CA ARG A 23 -23.67 67.60 28.96
C ARG A 23 -22.95 68.86 29.40
N SER A 24 -22.21 68.77 30.49
CA SER A 24 -21.55 69.89 31.15
C SER A 24 -20.27 69.44 31.86
N PRO A 25 -19.29 70.33 32.08
CA PRO A 25 -18.18 70.01 32.96
C PRO A 25 -18.66 69.66 34.37
N LEU A 26 -18.25 68.52 34.93
CA LEU A 26 -18.61 68.12 36.30
C LEU A 26 -18.16 69.19 37.31
N SER A 27 -16.97 69.74 37.09
CA SER A 27 -16.38 70.86 37.85
C SER A 27 -17.27 72.11 37.94
N GLU A 28 -18.23 72.29 37.03
CA GLU A 28 -19.18 73.40 36.99
C GLU A 28 -20.56 73.04 37.58
N THR A 29 -20.70 71.91 38.31
CA THR A 29 -21.97 71.45 38.89
C THR A 29 -21.88 71.27 40.41
N TYR A 30 -23.01 71.36 41.12
CA TYR A 30 -23.07 70.96 42.54
C TYR A 30 -22.90 69.46 42.73
N CYS A 31 -23.17 68.65 41.70
CA CYS A 31 -22.94 67.20 41.73
C CYS A 31 -21.47 66.86 42.07
N ARG A 32 -20.49 67.69 41.71
CA ARG A 32 -19.08 67.50 42.10
C ARG A 32 -18.85 67.48 43.61
N ARG A 33 -19.62 68.28 44.36
CA ARG A 33 -19.53 68.35 45.81
C ARG A 33 -20.32 67.21 46.43
N THR A 34 -21.45 66.85 45.82
CA THR A 34 -22.28 65.72 46.26
C THR A 34 -21.52 64.40 46.23
N ILE A 35 -20.65 64.17 45.24
CA ILE A 35 -19.85 62.95 45.17
C ILE A 35 -18.70 62.89 46.19
N GLU A 36 -18.26 64.05 46.69
CA GLU A 36 -17.21 64.17 47.71
C GLU A 36 -17.75 64.05 49.15
N GLU A 37 -19.05 64.29 49.36
CA GLU A 37 -19.69 64.28 50.68
C GLU A 37 -20.02 62.85 51.14
N ASP A 38 -19.83 62.53 52.44
CA ASP A 38 -20.14 61.21 53.02
C ASP A 38 -21.63 60.99 53.34
N GLY A 39 -22.52 61.82 52.79
CA GLY A 39 -23.97 61.77 52.97
C GLY A 39 -24.69 62.65 51.95
N LEU A 40 -25.86 63.18 52.31
CA LEU A 40 -26.54 64.16 51.45
C LEU A 40 -25.84 65.52 51.50
N LEU A 41 -25.65 66.13 50.34
CA LEU A 41 -25.28 67.53 50.23
C LEU A 41 -26.53 68.39 50.39
N VAL A 42 -26.58 69.19 51.45
CA VAL A 42 -27.73 70.03 51.80
C VAL A 42 -27.32 71.49 51.76
N VAL A 43 -27.98 72.29 50.92
CA VAL A 43 -27.73 73.73 50.74
C VAL A 43 -29.06 74.45 50.82
N GLN A 44 -29.26 75.23 51.88
CA GLN A 44 -30.50 75.99 52.09
C GLN A 44 -30.50 77.30 51.28
N ASP A 45 -29.37 78.01 51.34
CA ASP A 45 -29.12 79.21 50.57
C ASP A 45 -27.63 79.32 50.24
N ALA A 46 -27.30 79.07 48.97
CA ALA A 46 -25.95 79.14 48.42
C ALA A 46 -25.28 80.49 48.68
N LYS A 47 -26.01 81.61 48.69
CA LYS A 47 -25.40 82.93 48.96
C LYS A 47 -25.01 83.08 50.42
N SER A 48 -25.90 82.75 51.36
CA SER A 48 -25.58 82.80 52.79
C SER A 48 -24.49 81.80 53.22
N GLU A 49 -24.38 80.69 52.50
CA GLU A 49 -23.38 79.64 52.74
C GLU A 49 -22.04 79.93 52.03
N GLY A 50 -21.91 81.08 51.34
CA GLY A 50 -20.66 81.58 50.75
C GLY A 50 -20.30 80.94 49.41
N TRP A 51 -21.30 80.48 48.66
CA TRP A 51 -21.16 79.79 47.37
C TRP A 51 -21.58 80.69 46.19
N ASP A 52 -21.67 82.00 46.41
CA ASP A 52 -22.03 82.99 45.39
C ASP A 52 -21.00 83.10 44.25
N SER A 53 -19.77 82.63 44.49
CA SER A 53 -18.72 82.49 43.48
C SER A 53 -18.46 81.03 43.07
N ASP A 54 -19.34 80.08 43.43
CA ASP A 54 -19.20 78.69 42.97
C ASP A 54 -19.58 78.61 41.47
N PRO A 55 -18.78 77.96 40.61
CA PRO A 55 -19.11 77.80 39.19
C PRO A 55 -20.50 77.25 38.93
N ALA A 56 -21.01 76.38 39.81
CA ALA A 56 -22.37 75.86 39.70
C ALA A 56 -23.45 76.91 40.00
N TYR A 57 -23.17 77.82 40.94
CA TYR A 57 -24.05 78.95 41.27
C TYR A 57 -24.08 79.97 40.11
N GLU A 58 -22.90 80.33 39.58
CA GLU A 58 -22.79 81.29 38.47
C GLU A 58 -23.48 80.79 37.20
N ARG A 59 -23.42 79.46 36.97
CA ARG A 59 -23.95 78.84 35.76
C ARG A 59 -25.45 78.58 35.81
N PHE A 60 -25.94 78.00 36.90
CA PHE A 60 -27.32 77.52 37.01
C PHE A 60 -28.20 78.43 37.91
N ASP A 61 -27.62 79.42 38.60
CA ASP A 61 -28.33 80.31 39.54
C ASP A 61 -29.21 79.54 40.54
N LEU A 62 -28.68 78.45 41.09
CA LEU A 62 -29.39 77.58 42.04
C LEU A 62 -29.11 78.02 43.47
N SER A 63 -30.10 78.64 44.12
CA SER A 63 -29.97 79.08 45.52
C SER A 63 -30.13 77.97 46.53
N CYS A 64 -30.89 76.90 46.25
CA CYS A 64 -30.97 75.76 47.16
C CYS A 64 -30.73 74.44 46.42
N TYR A 65 -30.15 73.47 47.14
CA TYR A 65 -29.76 72.18 46.60
C TYR A 65 -29.85 71.08 47.66
N LEU A 66 -30.36 69.92 47.26
CA LEU A 66 -30.33 68.70 48.05
C LEU A 66 -29.97 67.55 47.12
N GLY A 67 -28.79 66.95 47.32
CA GLY A 67 -28.30 65.88 46.45
C GLY A 67 -27.72 64.72 47.24
N GLY A 68 -27.82 63.51 46.69
CA GLY A 68 -27.18 62.33 47.22
C GLY A 68 -26.53 61.49 46.13
N LYS A 69 -25.59 60.64 46.56
CA LYS A 69 -24.83 59.75 45.68
C LYS A 69 -25.67 58.52 45.33
N ILE A 70 -25.57 58.10 44.07
CA ILE A 70 -26.06 56.81 43.60
C ILE A 70 -24.82 55.94 43.42
N THR A 71 -24.82 54.79 44.07
CA THR A 71 -23.72 53.81 43.99
C THR A 71 -24.24 52.49 43.48
N VAL A 72 -23.46 51.80 42.66
CA VAL A 72 -23.78 50.46 42.15
C VAL A 72 -22.56 49.58 42.45
N ASP A 73 -22.76 48.49 43.20
CA ASP A 73 -21.70 47.57 43.65
C ASP A 73 -20.55 48.25 44.43
N GLY A 74 -20.86 49.36 45.10
CA GLY A 74 -19.90 50.16 45.87
C GLY A 74 -19.10 51.18 45.04
N ASP A 75 -19.28 51.20 43.73
CA ASP A 75 -18.71 52.21 42.84
C ASP A 75 -19.70 53.37 42.60
N LEU A 76 -19.16 54.57 42.40
CA LEU A 76 -19.97 55.77 42.13
C LEU A 76 -20.61 55.66 40.74
N TYR A 77 -21.93 55.55 40.70
CA TYR A 77 -22.71 55.50 39.45
C TYR A 77 -23.18 56.89 39.02
N GLY A 78 -23.58 57.73 39.97
CA GLY A 78 -24.09 59.07 39.67
C GLY A 78 -24.62 59.82 40.89
N THR A 79 -25.49 60.79 40.67
CA THR A 79 -26.10 61.61 41.73
C THR A 79 -27.58 61.84 41.45
N LEU A 80 -28.41 61.86 42.49
CA LEU A 80 -29.79 62.32 42.44
C LEU A 80 -29.89 63.66 43.16
N CYS A 81 -30.45 64.67 42.49
CA CYS A 81 -30.36 66.05 42.95
C CYS A 81 -31.70 66.77 42.80
N PHE A 82 -32.03 67.58 43.80
CA PHE A 82 -33.16 68.52 43.81
C PHE A 82 -32.60 69.92 43.98
N ALA A 83 -33.01 70.87 43.15
CA ALA A 83 -32.51 72.24 43.21
C ALA A 83 -33.58 73.26 42.83
N ASP A 84 -33.44 74.49 43.33
CA ASP A 84 -34.31 75.63 42.99
C ASP A 84 -33.49 76.92 42.96
N HIS A 85 -33.93 77.89 42.15
CA HIS A 85 -33.35 79.23 42.05
C HIS A 85 -33.66 80.12 43.24
N LYS A 86 -34.63 79.73 44.07
CA LYS A 86 -35.01 80.48 45.27
C LYS A 86 -34.39 79.87 46.51
N GLU A 87 -33.89 80.73 47.39
CA GLU A 87 -33.52 80.36 48.75
C GLU A 87 -34.74 79.78 49.49
N ARG A 88 -34.48 78.88 50.44
CA ARG A 88 -35.54 78.34 51.29
C ARG A 88 -35.65 79.14 52.58
N ASP A 89 -36.88 79.51 52.94
CA ASP A 89 -37.19 80.17 54.22
C ASP A 89 -36.86 79.29 55.46
N ARG A 90 -36.68 77.98 55.26
CA ARG A 90 -36.33 77.00 56.30
C ARG A 90 -35.34 75.98 55.77
N SER A 91 -34.50 75.43 56.66
CA SER A 91 -33.65 74.29 56.33
C SER A 91 -34.46 73.07 55.92
N PHE A 92 -33.83 72.16 55.16
CA PHE A 92 -34.43 70.87 54.85
C PHE A 92 -34.67 70.10 56.14
N SER A 93 -35.92 69.73 56.37
CA SER A 93 -36.32 68.97 57.54
C SER A 93 -35.70 67.56 57.51
N PRO A 94 -35.54 66.90 58.68
CA PRO A 94 -35.07 65.51 58.71
C PRO A 94 -35.91 64.57 57.83
N ALA A 95 -37.22 64.79 57.75
CA ALA A 95 -38.09 64.00 56.88
C ALA A 95 -37.83 64.21 55.38
N GLU A 96 -37.47 65.43 54.96
CA GLU A 96 -37.11 65.73 53.56
C GLU A 96 -35.74 65.09 53.21
N GLN A 97 -34.78 65.13 54.13
CA GLN A 97 -33.47 64.48 53.94
C GLN A 97 -33.60 62.95 53.90
N THR A 98 -34.31 62.35 54.87
CA THR A 98 -34.57 60.90 54.87
C THR A 98 -35.32 60.44 53.62
N LEU A 99 -36.25 61.26 53.09
CA LEU A 99 -36.91 60.93 51.84
C LEU A 99 -35.90 60.85 50.67
N VAL A 100 -34.98 61.82 50.56
CA VAL A 100 -33.97 61.81 49.50
C VAL A 100 -32.98 60.66 49.69
N GLU A 101 -32.54 60.38 50.92
CA GLU A 101 -31.73 59.20 51.25
C GLU A 101 -32.40 57.91 50.76
N LEU A 102 -33.68 57.69 51.10
CA LEU A 102 -34.42 56.50 50.68
C LEU A 102 -34.57 56.40 49.16
N ILE A 103 -34.76 57.52 48.46
CA ILE A 103 -34.86 57.51 47.00
C ILE A 103 -33.49 57.21 46.38
N THR A 104 -32.39 57.78 46.91
CA THR A 104 -31.04 57.46 46.43
C THR A 104 -30.67 56.00 46.65
N GLU A 105 -31.02 55.43 47.81
CA GLU A 105 -30.83 54.01 48.10
C GLU A 105 -31.67 53.14 47.15
N TRP A 106 -32.94 53.48 46.95
CA TRP A 106 -33.82 52.69 46.07
C TRP A 106 -33.37 52.72 44.61
N VAL A 107 -32.99 53.90 44.10
CA VAL A 107 -32.45 54.04 42.73
C VAL A 107 -31.15 53.27 42.59
N SER A 108 -30.26 53.32 43.59
CA SER A 108 -29.02 52.53 43.61
C SER A 108 -29.32 51.03 43.51
N HIS A 109 -30.24 50.53 44.34
CA HIS A 109 -30.61 49.12 44.36
C HIS A 109 -31.27 48.64 43.05
N GLU A 110 -32.14 49.45 42.44
CA GLU A 110 -32.79 49.08 41.18
C GLU A 110 -31.81 49.08 40.00
N LEU A 111 -30.82 49.98 40.01
CA LEU A 111 -29.75 50.00 39.02
C LEU A 111 -28.83 48.78 39.16
N GLU A 112 -28.41 48.44 40.38
CA GLU A 112 -27.65 47.20 40.67
C GLU A 112 -28.38 45.96 40.13
N ARG A 113 -29.67 45.86 40.41
CA ARG A 113 -30.49 44.75 39.93
C ARG A 113 -30.53 44.66 38.40
N HIS A 114 -30.71 45.79 37.72
CA HIS A 114 -30.76 45.82 36.26
C HIS A 114 -29.41 45.49 35.60
N GLU A 115 -28.29 45.90 36.20
CA GLU A 115 -26.96 45.52 35.71
C GLU A 115 -26.72 44.02 35.87
N TYR A 116 -27.09 43.45 37.02
CA TYR A 116 -26.99 42.01 37.25
C TYR A 116 -27.82 41.19 36.25
N GLU A 117 -29.07 41.58 36.00
CA GLU A 117 -29.94 40.92 35.01
C GLU A 117 -29.31 40.98 33.60
N ARG A 118 -28.75 42.13 33.20
CA ARG A 118 -28.07 42.28 31.90
C ARG A 118 -26.79 41.48 31.79
N GLU A 119 -25.99 41.44 32.84
CA GLU A 119 -24.75 40.66 32.85
C GLU A 119 -25.05 39.17 32.73
N LEU A 120 -26.08 38.68 33.44
CA LEU A 120 -26.54 37.30 33.34
C LEU A 120 -27.01 36.96 31.92
N GLU A 121 -27.86 37.80 31.31
CA GLU A 121 -28.32 37.61 29.93
C GLU A 121 -27.16 37.62 28.93
N THR A 122 -26.20 38.53 29.12
CA THR A 122 -25.02 38.63 28.25
C THR A 122 -24.13 37.39 28.37
N THR A 123 -23.94 36.91 29.59
CA THR A 123 -23.14 35.71 29.89
C THR A 123 -23.80 34.46 29.32
N GLN A 124 -25.12 34.30 29.48
CA GLN A 124 -25.88 33.20 28.91
C GLN A 124 -25.78 33.18 27.38
N LYS A 125 -26.05 34.32 26.73
CA LYS A 125 -25.90 34.44 25.27
C LYS A 125 -24.47 34.16 24.82
N HIS A 126 -23.47 34.56 25.58
CA HIS A 126 -22.09 34.28 25.24
C HIS A 126 -21.78 32.78 25.28
N LEU A 127 -22.29 32.07 26.29
CA LEU A 127 -22.14 30.62 26.42
C LEU A 127 -22.86 29.88 25.27
N GLU A 128 -24.11 30.22 24.99
CA GLU A 128 -24.89 29.65 23.88
C GLU A 128 -24.19 29.85 22.54
N ASN A 129 -23.74 31.08 22.24
CA ASN A 129 -23.00 31.38 21.02
C ASN A 129 -21.67 30.64 20.93
N THR A 130 -21.05 30.31 22.06
CA THR A 130 -19.81 29.53 22.07
C THR A 130 -20.10 28.09 21.70
N LEU A 131 -21.13 27.47 22.30
CA LEU A 131 -21.54 26.09 22.02
C LEU A 131 -22.07 25.91 20.59
N GLU A 132 -22.74 26.92 20.03
CA GLU A 132 -23.18 26.92 18.62
C GLU A 132 -22.03 26.99 17.60
N ARG A 133 -20.87 27.51 18.00
CA ARG A 133 -19.70 27.65 17.12
C ARG A 133 -18.74 26.46 17.17
N ILE A 134 -18.95 25.52 18.09
CA ILE A 134 -18.15 24.29 18.17
C ILE A 134 -18.49 23.39 16.98
N ASP A 135 -17.47 22.77 16.39
CA ASP A 135 -17.64 21.87 15.24
C ASP A 135 -18.27 20.53 15.64
N ASP A 136 -18.07 20.10 16.89
CA ASP A 136 -18.69 18.92 17.47
C ASP A 136 -20.17 19.16 17.80
N ALA A 137 -20.97 18.11 17.67
CA ALA A 137 -22.34 18.12 18.15
C ALA A 137 -22.36 18.06 19.68
N PHE A 138 -23.25 18.86 20.27
CA PHE A 138 -23.36 18.98 21.71
C PHE A 138 -24.82 18.99 22.16
N PHE A 139 -25.11 18.24 23.21
CA PHE A 139 -26.34 18.37 23.97
C PHE A 139 -26.09 18.24 25.47
N SER A 140 -27.00 18.80 26.27
CA SER A 140 -27.05 18.57 27.71
C SER A 140 -28.40 18.01 28.14
N VAL A 141 -28.37 17.20 29.18
CA VAL A 141 -29.56 16.60 29.80
C VAL A 141 -29.53 16.85 31.28
N ASP A 142 -30.70 16.90 31.92
CA ASP A 142 -30.78 16.99 33.37
C ASP A 142 -30.56 15.63 34.07
N ALA A 143 -30.71 15.60 35.40
CA ALA A 143 -30.54 14.39 36.21
C ALA A 143 -31.56 13.28 35.90
N ASP A 144 -32.71 13.63 35.33
CA ASP A 144 -33.74 12.67 34.90
C ASP A 144 -33.52 12.23 33.43
N GLY A 145 -32.48 12.75 32.77
CA GLY A 145 -32.15 12.48 31.38
C GLY A 145 -33.05 13.23 30.40
N ILE A 146 -33.57 14.40 30.77
CA ILE A 146 -34.38 15.25 29.90
C ILE A 146 -33.47 16.24 29.17
N PHE A 147 -33.59 16.37 27.85
CA PHE A 147 -32.80 17.34 27.08
C PHE A 147 -33.10 18.77 27.53
N THR A 148 -32.03 19.49 27.88
CA THR A 148 -32.07 20.90 28.33
C THR A 148 -31.45 21.87 27.32
N TYR A 149 -30.53 21.39 26.48
CA TYR A 149 -29.91 22.17 25.41
C TYR A 149 -29.41 21.23 24.31
N LEU A 150 -29.41 21.71 23.06
CA LEU A 150 -28.86 21.03 21.90
C LEU A 150 -28.38 22.10 20.91
N ASN A 151 -27.14 22.00 20.41
CA ASN A 151 -26.64 22.94 19.41
C ASN A 151 -27.10 22.56 17.99
N SER A 152 -27.03 23.50 17.04
CA SER A 152 -27.44 23.26 15.64
C SER A 152 -26.69 22.09 14.97
N ARG A 153 -25.50 21.74 15.48
CA ARG A 153 -24.68 20.64 14.94
C ARG A 153 -25.24 19.28 15.36
N ALA A 154 -25.69 19.15 16.60
CA ALA A 154 -26.40 17.99 17.10
C ALA A 154 -27.74 17.79 16.39
N GLU A 155 -28.50 18.86 16.10
CA GLU A 155 -29.74 18.73 15.33
C GLU A 155 -29.51 18.08 13.97
N ARG A 156 -28.42 18.47 13.29
CA ARG A 156 -28.06 17.93 11.98
C ARG A 156 -27.63 16.47 12.04
N LEU A 157 -26.80 16.09 13.00
CA LEU A 157 -26.30 14.71 13.12
C LEU A 157 -27.38 13.73 13.60
N LEU A 158 -28.29 14.18 14.47
CA LEU A 158 -29.42 13.35 14.92
C LEU A 158 -30.59 13.37 13.92
N GLY A 159 -30.65 14.36 13.03
CA GLY A 159 -31.73 14.54 12.06
C GLY A 159 -33.06 15.00 12.70
N ARG A 160 -33.00 15.62 13.89
CA ARG A 160 -34.15 16.02 14.71
C ARG A 160 -33.90 17.42 15.26
N SER A 161 -34.92 18.26 15.31
CA SER A 161 -34.77 19.63 15.81
C SER A 161 -34.74 19.68 17.35
N ALA A 162 -34.13 20.73 17.89
CA ALA A 162 -34.16 21.04 19.31
C ALA A 162 -35.61 21.26 19.78
N GLU A 163 -36.50 21.81 18.96
CA GLU A 163 -37.92 21.96 19.31
C GLU A 163 -38.63 20.63 19.57
N GLU A 164 -38.19 19.54 18.93
CA GLU A 164 -38.74 18.19 19.15
C GLU A 164 -38.11 17.49 20.36
N LEU A 165 -36.80 17.69 20.56
CA LEU A 165 -36.04 16.96 21.58
C LEU A 165 -36.01 17.65 22.94
N LEU A 166 -36.06 18.99 23.00
CA LEU A 166 -36.04 19.72 24.28
C LEU A 166 -37.26 19.35 25.14
N GLY A 167 -37.01 18.96 26.39
CA GLY A 167 -38.05 18.47 27.29
C GLY A 167 -38.43 16.99 27.12
N SER A 168 -37.91 16.32 26.09
CA SER A 168 -38.04 14.88 25.89
C SER A 168 -36.91 14.13 26.63
N SER A 169 -37.17 12.87 27.01
CA SER A 169 -36.21 12.04 27.73
C SER A 169 -35.33 11.23 26.79
N ILE A 170 -34.02 11.26 26.99
CA ILE A 170 -33.04 10.51 26.19
C ILE A 170 -33.27 9.00 26.25
N TRP A 171 -33.86 8.51 27.36
CA TRP A 171 -34.14 7.09 27.55
C TRP A 171 -35.33 6.59 26.71
N GLY A 172 -36.20 7.49 26.28
CA GLY A 172 -37.30 7.18 25.36
C GLY A 172 -36.90 7.26 23.89
N GLU A 173 -35.80 7.94 23.59
CA GLU A 173 -35.28 8.13 22.23
C GLU A 173 -34.21 7.08 21.85
N LEU A 174 -33.60 6.41 22.83
CA LEU A 174 -32.67 5.29 22.64
C LEU A 174 -33.46 3.98 22.56
N GLY A 175 -33.56 3.39 21.37
CA GLY A 175 -34.36 2.19 21.12
C GLY A 175 -33.83 1.31 20.00
N GLU A 176 -32.81 0.51 20.30
CA GLU A 176 -32.41 -0.78 19.69
C GLU A 176 -31.16 -1.33 20.43
N ALA A 177 -30.51 -2.40 19.94
CA ALA A 177 -29.42 -3.07 20.65
C ALA A 177 -28.12 -2.23 20.70
N ALA A 178 -27.84 -1.43 19.66
CA ALA A 178 -26.70 -0.49 19.66
C ALA A 178 -26.94 0.67 20.62
N ASP A 179 -28.18 1.16 20.72
CA ASP A 179 -28.63 2.17 21.70
C ASP A 179 -28.46 1.71 23.16
N ARG A 180 -28.36 0.39 23.38
CA ARG A 180 -28.06 -0.16 24.71
C ARG A 180 -26.66 0.18 25.19
N LEU A 181 -25.67 0.28 24.29
CA LEU A 181 -24.33 0.73 24.66
C LEU A 181 -24.37 2.20 25.09
N PHE A 182 -25.07 3.06 24.34
CA PHE A 182 -25.27 4.46 24.75
C PHE A 182 -25.96 4.54 26.12
N PHE A 183 -27.00 3.74 26.34
CA PHE A 183 -27.70 3.65 27.62
C PHE A 183 -26.76 3.27 28.78
N ASP A 184 -25.99 2.19 28.61
CA ASP A 184 -25.10 1.66 29.64
C ASP A 184 -23.96 2.64 29.95
N GLU A 185 -23.37 3.26 28.93
CA GLU A 185 -22.28 4.23 29.08
C GLU A 185 -22.76 5.54 29.72
N TYR A 186 -23.96 6.03 29.37
CA TYR A 186 -24.56 7.24 29.96
C TYR A 186 -24.92 7.00 31.44
N HIS A 187 -25.53 5.85 31.76
CA HIS A 187 -25.78 5.47 33.14
C HIS A 187 -24.48 5.31 33.92
N ARG A 188 -23.47 4.68 33.33
CA ARG A 188 -22.16 4.53 33.97
C ARG A 188 -21.55 5.88 34.30
N ALA A 189 -21.59 6.84 33.38
CA ALA A 189 -21.09 8.20 33.63
C ALA A 189 -21.89 8.91 34.74
N MET A 190 -23.23 8.79 34.74
CA MET A 190 -24.07 9.35 35.81
C MET A 190 -23.75 8.74 37.18
N GLU A 191 -23.59 7.42 37.27
CA GLU A 191 -23.32 6.71 38.51
C GLU A 191 -21.90 6.94 39.04
N SER A 192 -20.89 6.87 38.16
CA SER A 192 -19.49 7.04 38.54
C SER A 192 -19.11 8.49 38.77
N GLN A 193 -19.83 9.43 38.16
CA GLN A 193 -19.47 10.85 38.08
C GLN A 193 -18.07 11.07 37.47
N GLU A 194 -17.62 10.15 36.62
CA GLU A 194 -16.37 10.25 35.86
C GLU A 194 -16.66 10.39 34.36
N PRO A 195 -15.88 11.18 33.61
CA PRO A 195 -16.02 11.28 32.17
C PRO A 195 -15.84 9.93 31.48
N VAL A 196 -16.66 9.67 30.47
CA VAL A 196 -16.67 8.43 29.70
C VAL A 196 -16.57 8.75 28.21
N THR A 197 -15.68 8.05 27.51
CA THR A 197 -15.52 8.15 26.06
C THR A 197 -15.69 6.78 25.43
N PHE A 198 -16.50 6.68 24.38
CA PHE A 198 -16.71 5.45 23.63
C PHE A 198 -17.05 5.75 22.17
N GLU A 199 -16.91 4.74 21.31
CA GLU A 199 -17.38 4.78 19.92
C GLU A 199 -18.50 3.77 19.76
N ALA A 200 -19.59 4.16 19.10
CA ALA A 200 -20.74 3.31 18.87
C ALA A 200 -21.43 3.66 17.54
N GLU A 201 -21.98 2.64 16.90
CA GLU A 201 -22.83 2.79 15.72
C GLU A 201 -24.20 3.31 16.14
N TYR A 202 -24.68 4.32 15.44
CA TYR A 202 -26.01 4.87 15.56
C TYR A 202 -26.84 4.34 14.40
N GLU A 203 -27.52 3.22 14.66
CA GLU A 203 -28.33 2.44 13.69
C GLU A 203 -29.32 3.30 12.88
N PRO A 204 -30.01 4.34 13.42
CA PRO A 204 -30.98 5.09 12.63
C PRO A 204 -30.44 5.77 11.37
N HIS A 205 -29.13 6.07 11.33
CA HIS A 205 -28.48 6.70 10.17
C HIS A 205 -27.25 5.94 9.66
N ASP A 206 -26.94 4.76 10.21
CA ASP A 206 -25.71 4.00 9.89
C ASP A 206 -24.44 4.87 10.06
N VAL A 207 -24.38 5.62 11.16
CA VAL A 207 -23.31 6.56 11.48
C VAL A 207 -22.56 6.10 12.71
N TRP A 208 -21.23 6.10 12.66
CA TRP A 208 -20.41 5.87 13.85
C TRP A 208 -20.17 7.18 14.59
N PHE A 209 -20.56 7.24 15.86
CA PHE A 209 -20.26 8.36 16.74
C PHE A 209 -19.11 8.04 17.68
N GLU A 210 -18.17 8.99 17.81
CA GLU A 210 -17.30 9.08 18.97
C GLU A 210 -17.96 10.02 19.98
N VAL A 211 -18.29 9.50 21.16
CA VAL A 211 -19.09 10.18 22.18
C VAL A 211 -18.26 10.42 23.42
N ASN A 212 -18.26 11.65 23.90
CA ASN A 212 -17.63 12.10 25.14
C ASN A 212 -18.71 12.59 26.10
N VAL A 213 -18.88 11.87 27.20
CA VAL A 213 -19.90 12.12 28.22
C VAL A 213 -19.24 12.70 29.45
N TYR A 214 -19.63 13.91 29.82
CA TYR A 214 -19.17 14.60 31.02
C TYR A 214 -20.30 14.67 32.04
N PRO A 215 -20.24 13.87 33.11
CA PRO A 215 -21.28 13.90 34.13
C PRO A 215 -21.13 15.09 35.07
N SER A 216 -22.26 15.53 35.60
CA SER A 216 -22.36 16.53 36.65
C SER A 216 -23.47 16.16 37.62
N LYS A 217 -23.55 16.88 38.74
CA LYS A 217 -24.66 16.74 39.70
C LYS A 217 -26.03 17.08 39.12
N ASN A 218 -26.06 17.85 38.04
CA ASN A 218 -27.28 18.35 37.44
C ASN A 218 -27.68 17.55 36.18
N GLY A 219 -26.93 16.53 35.78
CA GLY A 219 -27.16 15.74 34.57
C GLY A 219 -25.89 15.51 33.76
N LEU A 220 -26.00 15.33 32.44
CA LEU A 220 -24.86 15.05 31.55
C LEU A 220 -24.67 16.15 30.51
N SER A 221 -23.42 16.40 30.17
CA SER A 221 -23.00 17.17 28.99
C SER A 221 -22.35 16.20 28.01
N VAL A 222 -22.91 16.07 26.81
CA VAL A 222 -22.47 15.08 25.80
C VAL A 222 -21.98 15.79 24.57
N PHE A 223 -20.74 15.50 24.18
CA PHE A 223 -20.18 15.87 22.89
C PHE A 223 -20.09 14.63 22.02
N PHE A 224 -20.46 14.74 20.76
CA PHE A 224 -20.34 13.63 19.81
C PHE A 224 -19.98 14.16 18.43
N ARG A 225 -19.28 13.31 17.68
CA ARG A 225 -18.89 13.61 16.30
C ARG A 225 -19.00 12.37 15.45
N ASP A 226 -19.33 12.58 14.19
CA ASP A 226 -19.31 11.54 13.17
C ASP A 226 -17.87 11.14 12.86
N VAL A 227 -17.56 9.86 13.05
CA VAL A 227 -16.27 9.24 12.75
C VAL A 227 -16.38 8.16 11.69
N THR A 228 -17.49 8.08 10.96
CA THR A 228 -17.78 7.06 9.95
C THR A 228 -16.73 7.05 8.86
N GLU A 229 -16.45 8.21 8.23
CA GLU A 229 -15.40 8.33 7.21
C GLU A 229 -14.01 7.94 7.72
N ARG A 230 -13.71 8.24 8.99
CA ARG A 230 -12.43 7.89 9.61
C ARG A 230 -12.34 6.37 9.79
N ARG A 231 -13.36 5.74 10.37
CA ARG A 231 -13.39 4.29 10.61
C ARG A 231 -13.31 3.52 9.31
N GLU A 232 -14.06 3.94 8.30
CA GLU A 232 -14.07 3.26 7.01
C GLU A 232 -12.71 3.33 6.33
N ARG A 233 -12.05 4.50 6.35
CA ARG A 233 -10.69 4.65 5.83
C ARG A 233 -9.68 3.79 6.58
N GLU A 234 -9.79 3.70 7.91
CA GLU A 234 -8.92 2.87 8.74
C GLU A 234 -9.13 1.37 8.47
N ARG A 235 -10.39 0.93 8.36
CA ARG A 235 -10.78 -0.44 7.99
C ARG A 235 -10.18 -0.83 6.64
N VAL A 236 -10.47 -0.04 5.61
CA VAL A 236 -9.97 -0.28 4.24
C VAL A 236 -8.45 -0.31 4.20
N LEU A 237 -7.77 0.60 4.91
CA LEU A 237 -6.31 0.61 4.95
C LEU A 237 -5.76 -0.66 5.63
N SER A 238 -6.40 -1.13 6.70
CA SER A 238 -6.02 -2.38 7.36
C SER A 238 -6.18 -3.58 6.44
N GLU A 239 -7.28 -3.69 5.71
CA GLU A 239 -7.53 -4.74 4.72
C GLU A 239 -6.48 -4.71 3.60
N LEU A 240 -6.23 -3.54 3.01
CA LEU A 240 -5.20 -3.37 1.98
C LEU A 240 -3.79 -3.80 2.45
N LEU A 241 -3.45 -3.54 3.71
CA LEU A 241 -2.17 -3.96 4.29
C LEU A 241 -2.10 -5.47 4.50
N GLU A 242 -3.21 -6.11 4.89
CA GLU A 242 -3.31 -7.56 5.00
C GLU A 242 -3.20 -8.23 3.63
N THR A 243 -4.02 -7.79 2.66
CA THR A 243 -3.94 -8.22 1.26
C THR A 243 -2.52 -8.08 0.71
N SER A 244 -1.85 -6.94 0.95
CA SER A 244 -0.48 -6.73 0.48
C SER A 244 0.48 -7.80 1.03
N ARG A 245 0.33 -8.20 2.29
CA ARG A 245 1.15 -9.27 2.89
C ARG A 245 0.85 -10.62 2.25
N ASP A 246 -0.41 -10.92 1.99
CA ASP A 246 -0.82 -12.21 1.41
C ASP A 246 -0.35 -12.33 -0.04
N LEU A 247 -0.52 -11.26 -0.83
CA LEU A 247 0.04 -11.14 -2.19
C LEU A 247 1.57 -11.35 -2.20
N MET A 248 2.28 -10.80 -1.21
CA MET A 248 3.73 -10.97 -1.09
C MET A 248 4.15 -12.36 -0.61
N GLN A 249 3.26 -13.15 -0.03
CA GLN A 249 3.53 -14.53 0.36
C GLN A 249 3.14 -15.54 -0.72
N ALA A 250 2.14 -15.21 -1.54
CA ALA A 250 1.68 -16.02 -2.64
C ALA A 250 2.79 -16.31 -3.65
N SER A 251 2.79 -17.54 -4.16
CA SER A 251 3.87 -18.05 -5.02
C SER A 251 3.40 -18.41 -6.42
N LYS A 252 2.09 -18.50 -6.65
CA LYS A 252 1.49 -18.86 -7.93
C LYS A 252 0.63 -17.72 -8.47
N ARG A 253 0.63 -17.55 -9.79
CA ARG A 253 -0.19 -16.53 -10.47
C ARG A 253 -1.70 -16.64 -10.18
N HIS A 254 -2.24 -17.86 -10.08
CA HIS A 254 -3.67 -18.05 -9.79
C HIS A 254 -4.01 -17.60 -8.36
N GLU A 255 -3.18 -17.97 -7.39
CA GLU A 255 -3.35 -17.63 -5.97
C GLU A 255 -3.33 -16.11 -5.77
N ILE A 256 -2.42 -15.42 -6.47
CA ILE A 256 -2.39 -13.96 -6.51
C ILE A 256 -3.70 -13.39 -7.09
N ALA A 257 -4.22 -13.98 -8.17
CA ALA A 257 -5.46 -13.51 -8.78
C ALA A 257 -6.68 -13.71 -7.85
N ASP A 258 -6.75 -14.84 -7.14
CA ASP A 258 -7.80 -15.14 -6.16
C ASP A 258 -7.79 -14.11 -5.03
N ILE A 259 -6.61 -13.84 -4.45
CA ILE A 259 -6.43 -12.82 -3.39
C ILE A 259 -6.86 -11.42 -3.86
N VAL A 260 -6.57 -11.05 -5.12
CA VAL A 260 -6.99 -9.75 -5.67
C VAL A 260 -8.51 -9.65 -5.80
N VAL A 261 -9.17 -10.73 -6.17
CA VAL A 261 -10.62 -10.77 -6.28
C VAL A 261 -11.26 -10.61 -4.89
N GLU A 262 -10.82 -11.41 -3.92
CA GLU A 262 -11.29 -11.33 -2.52
C GLU A 262 -11.08 -9.92 -1.94
N ALA A 263 -9.88 -9.37 -2.09
CA ALA A 263 -9.57 -8.04 -1.58
C ALA A 263 -10.38 -6.92 -2.27
N ALA A 264 -10.69 -7.06 -3.56
CA ALA A 264 -11.54 -6.10 -4.24
C ALA A 264 -12.98 -6.15 -3.71
N GLU A 265 -13.50 -7.32 -3.32
CA GLU A 265 -14.80 -7.45 -2.66
C GLU A 265 -14.80 -6.85 -1.25
N ASP A 266 -13.78 -7.10 -0.45
CA ASP A 266 -13.72 -6.59 0.93
C ASP A 266 -13.55 -5.06 0.98
N VAL A 267 -12.72 -4.52 0.09
CA VAL A 267 -12.36 -3.09 0.06
C VAL A 267 -13.41 -2.24 -0.65
N LEU A 268 -13.98 -2.73 -1.76
CA LEU A 268 -14.92 -1.95 -2.58
C LEU A 268 -16.38 -2.38 -2.41
N GLY A 269 -16.64 -3.36 -1.54
CA GLY A 269 -17.96 -3.97 -1.31
C GLY A 269 -18.31 -5.02 -2.37
N GLU A 270 -19.59 -5.45 -2.41
CA GLU A 270 -20.11 -6.48 -3.33
C GLU A 270 -20.11 -6.05 -4.82
N LYS A 271 -18.93 -5.77 -5.37
CA LYS A 271 -18.68 -5.42 -6.77
C LYS A 271 -18.32 -6.67 -7.56
N LEU A 272 -18.72 -6.69 -8.83
CA LEU A 272 -18.46 -7.80 -9.75
C LEU A 272 -17.02 -7.70 -10.26
N THR A 273 -16.12 -8.49 -9.70
CA THR A 273 -14.67 -8.41 -10.01
C THR A 273 -14.21 -9.59 -10.87
N VAL A 274 -13.34 -9.30 -11.84
CA VAL A 274 -12.69 -10.30 -12.70
C VAL A 274 -11.24 -9.92 -12.93
N VAL A 275 -10.32 -10.85 -12.63
CA VAL A 275 -8.91 -10.75 -12.97
C VAL A 275 -8.63 -11.54 -14.23
N ARG A 276 -7.99 -10.89 -15.21
CA ARG A 276 -7.52 -11.51 -16.45
C ARG A 276 -6.01 -11.43 -16.53
N MET A 277 -5.36 -12.53 -16.90
CA MET A 277 -3.91 -12.57 -17.13
C MET A 277 -3.61 -12.78 -18.60
N TYR A 278 -2.54 -12.16 -19.08
CA TYR A 278 -2.05 -12.37 -20.43
C TYR A 278 -1.45 -13.78 -20.57
N ASP A 279 -1.95 -14.54 -21.54
CA ASP A 279 -1.42 -15.86 -21.92
C ASP A 279 -0.67 -15.74 -23.26
N PRO A 280 0.67 -15.78 -23.26
CA PRO A 280 1.47 -15.64 -24.48
C PRO A 280 1.18 -16.70 -25.53
N ASN A 281 0.67 -17.89 -25.16
CA ASN A 281 0.36 -18.95 -26.13
C ASN A 281 -0.94 -18.68 -26.89
N LYS A 282 -1.84 -17.90 -26.29
CA LYS A 282 -3.13 -17.52 -26.87
C LYS A 282 -3.13 -16.08 -27.38
N GLU A 283 -2.08 -15.32 -27.11
CA GLU A 283 -1.95 -13.89 -27.40
C GLU A 283 -3.16 -13.08 -26.89
N ALA A 284 -3.68 -13.46 -25.72
CA ALA A 284 -4.93 -12.91 -25.20
C ALA A 284 -4.95 -12.86 -23.66
N LEU A 285 -5.75 -11.93 -23.13
CA LEU A 285 -6.12 -11.80 -21.74
C LEU A 285 -7.20 -12.83 -21.40
N VAL A 286 -6.85 -13.78 -20.54
CA VAL A 286 -7.67 -14.92 -20.12
C VAL A 286 -8.19 -14.66 -18.69
N PRO A 287 -9.50 -14.81 -18.42
CA PRO A 287 -10.00 -14.76 -17.04
C PRO A 287 -9.41 -15.92 -16.24
N VAL A 288 -8.82 -15.60 -15.10
CA VAL A 288 -8.18 -16.58 -14.20
C VAL A 288 -8.82 -16.64 -12.82
N ALA A 289 -9.48 -15.56 -12.39
CA ALA A 289 -10.22 -15.48 -11.14
C ALA A 289 -11.39 -14.49 -11.30
N SER A 290 -12.48 -14.73 -10.59
CA SER A 290 -13.70 -13.92 -10.58
C SER A 290 -14.45 -14.10 -9.28
N THR A 291 -15.29 -13.13 -8.94
CA THR A 291 -16.18 -13.25 -7.79
C THR A 291 -17.24 -14.32 -8.03
N ASP A 292 -17.72 -14.96 -6.96
CA ASP A 292 -18.77 -16.00 -7.04
C ASP A 292 -20.02 -15.46 -7.76
N THR A 293 -20.39 -14.21 -7.50
CA THR A 293 -21.52 -13.56 -8.16
C THR A 293 -21.34 -13.47 -9.68
N VAL A 294 -20.11 -13.23 -10.17
CA VAL A 294 -19.83 -13.26 -11.61
C VAL A 294 -20.00 -14.67 -12.16
N ASP A 295 -19.43 -15.68 -11.50
CA ASP A 295 -19.46 -17.05 -11.99
C ASP A 295 -20.87 -17.67 -11.99
N GLU A 296 -21.72 -17.24 -11.06
CA GLU A 296 -23.12 -17.71 -10.97
C GLU A 296 -24.07 -16.98 -11.94
N GLN A 297 -23.91 -15.67 -12.10
CA GLN A 297 -24.92 -14.84 -12.78
C GLN A 297 -24.54 -14.43 -14.21
N MET A 298 -23.27 -14.58 -14.61
CA MET A 298 -22.80 -14.15 -15.93
C MET A 298 -22.51 -15.35 -16.85
N GLU A 299 -22.64 -15.11 -18.15
CA GLU A 299 -22.08 -16.03 -19.14
C GLU A 299 -20.54 -16.07 -19.01
N LYS A 300 -19.96 -17.20 -19.46
CA LYS A 300 -18.50 -17.41 -19.44
C LYS A 300 -17.78 -16.19 -20.02
N ARG A 301 -16.92 -15.58 -19.20
CA ARG A 301 -16.25 -14.34 -19.57
C ARG A 301 -15.34 -14.53 -20.79
N PRO A 302 -15.40 -13.61 -21.78
CA PRO A 302 -14.61 -13.74 -23.00
C PRO A 302 -13.14 -13.43 -22.78
N LEU A 303 -12.33 -13.89 -23.74
CA LEU A 303 -10.94 -13.50 -23.94
C LEU A 303 -10.89 -12.15 -24.66
N TYR A 304 -9.80 -11.41 -24.45
CA TYR A 304 -9.54 -10.13 -25.13
C TYR A 304 -8.12 -10.13 -25.68
N GLU A 305 -7.94 -9.73 -26.93
CA GLU A 305 -6.62 -9.43 -27.48
C GLU A 305 -6.11 -8.07 -26.94
N PRO A 306 -4.78 -7.83 -26.87
CA PRO A 306 -4.25 -6.50 -26.62
C PRO A 306 -4.85 -5.45 -27.58
N GLY A 307 -5.31 -4.33 -27.04
CA GLY A 307 -6.04 -3.29 -27.78
C GLY A 307 -7.53 -3.55 -28.05
N GLU A 308 -8.06 -4.77 -27.80
CA GLU A 308 -9.46 -5.11 -28.01
C GLU A 308 -10.37 -4.64 -26.86
N GLY A 309 -11.32 -3.76 -27.15
CA GLY A 309 -12.26 -3.24 -26.16
C GLY A 309 -11.56 -2.52 -24.99
N PRO A 310 -12.28 -2.17 -23.91
CA PRO A 310 -11.67 -1.52 -22.75
C PRO A 310 -10.58 -2.36 -22.08
N VAL A 311 -10.80 -3.67 -21.96
CA VAL A 311 -9.87 -4.61 -21.31
C VAL A 311 -8.52 -4.65 -22.06
N GLY A 312 -8.54 -4.86 -23.37
CA GLY A 312 -7.32 -4.92 -24.17
C GLY A 312 -6.62 -3.57 -24.28
N ARG A 313 -7.35 -2.45 -24.38
CA ARG A 313 -6.75 -1.11 -24.42
C ARG A 313 -6.05 -0.73 -23.13
N VAL A 314 -6.64 -1.05 -21.99
CA VAL A 314 -6.06 -0.78 -20.67
C VAL A 314 -4.75 -1.54 -20.49
N PHE A 315 -4.72 -2.81 -20.93
CA PHE A 315 -3.50 -3.61 -20.95
C PHE A 315 -2.42 -3.03 -21.88
N ASP A 316 -2.80 -2.64 -23.10
CA ASP A 316 -1.86 -2.12 -24.12
C ASP A 316 -1.29 -0.74 -23.75
N ARG A 317 -2.11 0.13 -23.14
CA ARG A 317 -1.74 1.51 -22.80
C ARG A 317 -1.21 1.69 -21.38
N MET A 318 -1.48 0.74 -20.49
CA MET A 318 -1.15 0.82 -19.07
C MET A 318 -1.82 2.02 -18.38
N GLU A 319 -3.03 2.37 -18.83
CA GLU A 319 -3.83 3.48 -18.30
C GLU A 319 -5.20 2.94 -17.85
N SER A 320 -5.64 3.32 -16.65
CA SER A 320 -6.96 2.93 -16.13
C SER A 320 -8.10 3.62 -16.91
N GLU A 321 -9.19 2.89 -17.17
CA GLU A 321 -10.40 3.42 -17.80
C GLU A 321 -11.61 3.24 -16.86
N MET A 322 -12.35 4.33 -16.59
CA MET A 322 -13.56 4.30 -15.77
C MET A 322 -14.78 4.76 -16.59
N TYR A 323 -15.90 4.06 -16.39
CA TYR A 323 -17.18 4.32 -17.04
C TYR A 323 -18.28 4.40 -15.99
N ALA A 324 -18.75 5.62 -15.71
CA ALA A 324 -19.93 5.86 -14.86
C ALA A 324 -21.20 5.16 -15.39
N LYS A 325 -21.24 4.89 -16.71
CA LYS A 325 -22.29 4.11 -17.38
C LYS A 325 -21.67 3.07 -18.31
N ALA A 326 -21.87 1.80 -18.00
CA ALA A 326 -21.38 0.68 -18.80
C ALA A 326 -21.95 0.70 -20.24
N ALA A 327 -23.16 1.23 -20.44
CA ALA A 327 -23.77 1.42 -21.75
C ALA A 327 -23.05 2.47 -22.63
N ALA A 328 -22.13 3.27 -22.09
CA ALA A 328 -21.31 4.20 -22.86
C ALA A 328 -20.12 3.52 -23.55
N ILE A 329 -19.83 2.26 -23.20
CA ILE A 329 -18.78 1.47 -23.84
C ILE A 329 -19.30 1.05 -25.23
N ASP A 330 -18.64 1.56 -26.27
CA ASP A 330 -18.97 1.28 -27.66
C ASP A 330 -18.34 -0.04 -28.12
N ASP A 331 -18.96 -1.17 -27.76
CA ASP A 331 -18.67 -2.50 -28.32
C ASP A 331 -19.89 -3.44 -28.32
N ASP A 332 -19.76 -4.57 -29.01
CA ASP A 332 -20.84 -5.57 -29.18
C ASP A 332 -20.99 -6.52 -27.96
N ARG A 333 -20.36 -6.26 -26.82
CA ARG A 333 -20.31 -7.19 -25.69
C ARG A 333 -21.45 -6.92 -24.70
N ASN A 334 -22.21 -7.97 -24.37
CA ASN A 334 -23.22 -7.89 -23.31
C ASN A 334 -22.56 -7.84 -21.92
N ARG A 335 -22.94 -6.84 -21.13
CA ARG A 335 -22.48 -6.64 -19.74
C ARG A 335 -23.64 -6.55 -18.74
N SER A 336 -24.88 -6.76 -19.17
CA SER A 336 -26.03 -6.75 -18.26
C SER A 336 -25.87 -7.83 -17.17
N PRO A 337 -26.25 -7.56 -15.90
CA PRO A 337 -26.86 -6.33 -15.37
C PRO A 337 -25.91 -5.19 -14.92
N VAL A 338 -24.62 -5.24 -15.24
CA VAL A 338 -23.64 -4.21 -14.81
C VAL A 338 -23.99 -2.83 -15.39
N GLN A 339 -24.01 -1.81 -14.54
CA GLN A 339 -24.37 -0.43 -14.89
C GLN A 339 -23.19 0.55 -14.90
N SER A 340 -22.10 0.29 -14.17
CA SER A 340 -20.85 1.06 -14.23
C SER A 340 -19.63 0.13 -14.18
N MET A 341 -18.47 0.57 -14.68
CA MET A 341 -17.27 -0.27 -14.81
C MET A 341 -15.97 0.52 -14.56
N MET A 342 -14.98 -0.16 -13.97
CA MET A 342 -13.60 0.27 -13.88
C MET A 342 -12.69 -0.84 -14.44
N TYR A 343 -11.68 -0.45 -15.21
CA TYR A 343 -10.67 -1.35 -15.78
C TYR A 343 -9.28 -0.81 -15.45
N LEU A 344 -8.43 -1.66 -14.88
CA LEU A 344 -7.10 -1.29 -14.42
C LEU A 344 -6.05 -2.28 -14.93
N PRO A 345 -4.84 -1.80 -15.29
CA PRO A 345 -3.74 -2.68 -15.65
C PRO A 345 -3.12 -3.30 -14.39
N ILE A 346 -2.77 -4.59 -14.47
CA ILE A 346 -1.96 -5.27 -13.46
C ILE A 346 -0.55 -5.40 -14.03
N ASP A 347 0.13 -4.25 -14.14
CA ASP A 347 1.38 -4.12 -14.87
C ASP A 347 1.31 -4.82 -16.25
N ASP A 348 2.40 -5.43 -16.73
CA ASP A 348 2.45 -6.21 -17.97
C ASP A 348 1.87 -7.63 -17.84
N HIS A 349 1.27 -7.97 -16.69
CA HIS A 349 0.74 -9.31 -16.42
C HIS A 349 -0.72 -9.49 -16.83
N GLY A 350 -1.53 -8.44 -16.78
CA GLY A 350 -2.96 -8.59 -16.95
C GLY A 350 -3.80 -7.35 -16.67
N THR A 351 -5.08 -7.57 -16.39
CA THR A 351 -6.06 -6.52 -16.09
C THR A 351 -7.02 -6.93 -14.98
N LEU A 352 -7.41 -5.95 -14.17
CA LEU A 352 -8.46 -6.02 -13.17
C LEU A 352 -9.69 -5.31 -13.73
N SER A 353 -10.83 -5.99 -13.74
CA SER A 353 -12.12 -5.42 -14.14
C SER A 353 -13.08 -5.45 -12.95
N ILE A 354 -13.66 -4.30 -12.61
CA ILE A 354 -14.58 -4.16 -11.47
C ILE A 354 -15.87 -3.52 -11.99
N GLY A 355 -17.01 -4.14 -11.71
CA GLY A 355 -18.33 -3.69 -12.14
C GLY A 355 -19.28 -3.44 -10.98
N SER A 356 -20.16 -2.44 -11.11
CA SER A 356 -21.25 -2.19 -10.16
C SER A 356 -22.61 -2.38 -10.84
N LEU A 357 -23.59 -2.86 -10.09
CA LEU A 357 -24.99 -2.93 -10.51
C LEU A 357 -25.68 -1.55 -10.50
N GLU A 358 -25.02 -0.55 -9.93
CA GLU A 358 -25.51 0.82 -9.81
C GLU A 358 -24.88 1.76 -10.84
N PRO A 359 -25.65 2.72 -11.40
CA PRO A 359 -25.09 3.76 -12.23
C PRO A 359 -24.23 4.70 -11.37
N ASP A 360 -23.09 5.14 -11.88
CA ASP A 360 -22.14 5.99 -11.14
C ASP A 360 -21.66 5.39 -9.81
N GLY A 361 -21.70 4.06 -9.67
CA GLY A 361 -21.38 3.36 -8.42
C GLY A 361 -19.89 3.27 -8.06
N PHE A 362 -19.05 4.17 -8.58
CA PHE A 362 -17.63 4.30 -8.25
C PHE A 362 -17.28 5.76 -8.04
N ASP A 363 -16.69 6.08 -6.90
CA ASP A 363 -16.15 7.41 -6.62
C ASP A 363 -14.62 7.48 -6.87
N LYS A 364 -14.02 8.62 -6.51
CA LYS A 364 -12.56 8.80 -6.64
C LYS A 364 -11.75 7.96 -5.66
N THR A 365 -12.33 7.65 -4.51
CA THR A 365 -11.72 6.87 -3.44
C THR A 365 -11.64 5.41 -3.85
N ASP A 366 -12.73 4.88 -4.42
CA ASP A 366 -12.80 3.55 -5.02
C ASP A 366 -11.73 3.36 -6.09
N GLN A 367 -11.56 4.37 -6.96
CA GLN A 367 -10.51 4.35 -7.99
C GLN A 367 -9.12 4.22 -7.38
N GLN A 368 -8.82 5.00 -6.34
CA GLN A 368 -7.51 4.98 -5.70
C GLN A 368 -7.21 3.63 -5.02
N TYR A 369 -8.21 3.04 -4.37
CA TYR A 369 -8.07 1.72 -3.74
C TYR A 369 -7.88 0.62 -4.79
N ALA A 370 -8.66 0.62 -5.86
CA ALA A 370 -8.50 -0.33 -6.96
C ALA A 370 -7.12 -0.19 -7.65
N GLU A 371 -6.65 1.03 -7.89
CA GLU A 371 -5.34 1.29 -8.50
C GLU A 371 -4.19 0.78 -7.61
N LEU A 372 -4.30 0.97 -6.29
CA LEU A 372 -3.33 0.45 -5.33
C LEU A 372 -3.33 -1.09 -5.30
N LEU A 373 -4.50 -1.73 -5.30
CA LEU A 373 -4.64 -3.18 -5.38
C LEU A 373 -3.99 -3.73 -6.66
N ALA A 374 -4.34 -3.17 -7.82
CA ALA A 374 -3.80 -3.59 -9.12
C ALA A 374 -2.28 -3.41 -9.19
N THR A 375 -1.74 -2.30 -8.68
CA THR A 375 -0.31 -2.03 -8.61
C THR A 375 0.42 -3.04 -7.72
N THR A 376 -0.14 -3.32 -6.54
CA THR A 376 0.44 -4.28 -5.58
C THR A 376 0.42 -5.71 -6.14
N ALA A 377 -0.66 -6.08 -6.83
CA ALA A 377 -0.78 -7.35 -7.54
C ALA A 377 0.25 -7.49 -8.66
N GLY A 378 0.48 -6.44 -9.46
CA GLY A 378 1.50 -6.42 -10.50
C GLY A 378 2.90 -6.67 -9.94
N ALA A 379 3.24 -6.01 -8.82
CA ALA A 379 4.51 -6.23 -8.12
C ALA A 379 4.65 -7.67 -7.61
N ALA A 380 3.58 -8.25 -7.06
CA ALA A 380 3.57 -9.64 -6.59
C ALA A 380 3.74 -10.65 -7.74
N LEU A 381 3.09 -10.43 -8.88
CA LEU A 381 3.22 -11.26 -10.08
C LEU A 381 4.63 -11.20 -10.65
N SER A 382 5.17 -9.99 -10.85
CA SER A 382 6.55 -9.76 -11.27
C SER A 382 7.56 -10.48 -10.37
N ARG A 383 7.32 -10.49 -9.05
CA ARG A 383 8.15 -11.24 -8.10
C ARG A 383 8.01 -12.75 -8.26
N SER A 384 6.78 -13.26 -8.33
CA SER A 384 6.50 -14.69 -8.50
C SER A 384 7.16 -15.25 -9.76
N GLU A 385 7.10 -14.51 -10.87
CA GLU A 385 7.76 -14.87 -12.12
C GLU A 385 9.27 -14.94 -12.01
N ARG A 386 9.89 -13.89 -11.47
CA ARG A 386 11.34 -13.85 -11.25
C ARG A 386 11.81 -15.04 -10.41
N GLN A 387 11.08 -15.36 -9.34
CA GLN A 387 11.40 -16.50 -8.48
C GLN A 387 11.22 -17.84 -9.20
N ARG A 388 10.18 -17.96 -10.06
CA ARG A 388 9.96 -19.16 -10.88
C ARG A 388 11.08 -19.35 -11.89
N ASP A 389 11.53 -18.29 -12.54
CA ASP A 389 12.61 -18.36 -13.53
C ASP A 389 13.94 -18.72 -12.89
N LEU A 390 14.27 -18.15 -11.72
CA LEU A 390 15.43 -18.57 -10.93
C LEU A 390 15.39 -20.07 -10.59
N ARG A 391 14.26 -20.58 -10.09
CA ARG A 391 14.09 -22.01 -9.80
C ARG A 391 14.21 -22.89 -11.05
N LYS A 392 13.75 -22.43 -12.22
CA LYS A 392 13.95 -23.16 -13.48
C LYS A 392 15.43 -23.25 -13.82
N TYR A 393 16.18 -22.16 -13.69
CA TYR A 393 17.62 -22.17 -13.95
C TYR A 393 18.37 -23.09 -12.98
N GLU A 394 18.07 -23.02 -11.68
CA GLU A 394 18.63 -23.93 -10.68
C GLU A 394 18.31 -25.40 -11.02
N ALA A 395 17.05 -25.72 -11.32
CA ALA A 395 16.63 -27.08 -11.66
C ALA A 395 17.25 -27.60 -12.98
N ILE A 396 17.43 -26.74 -13.99
CA ILE A 396 18.12 -27.10 -15.23
C ILE A 396 19.58 -27.45 -14.94
N LEU A 397 20.29 -26.61 -14.17
CA LEU A 397 21.68 -26.89 -13.78
C LEU A 397 21.82 -28.17 -12.95
N GLU A 398 20.82 -28.51 -12.14
CA GLU A 398 20.81 -29.74 -11.34
C GLU A 398 20.43 -31.00 -12.15
N THR A 399 19.66 -30.87 -13.23
CA THR A 399 19.15 -32.01 -14.02
C THR A 399 20.07 -32.39 -15.18
N VAL A 400 20.85 -31.43 -15.70
CA VAL A 400 21.78 -31.70 -16.79
C VAL A 400 23.01 -32.44 -16.22
N GLN A 401 23.32 -33.63 -16.75
CA GLN A 401 24.54 -34.39 -16.40
C GLN A 401 25.85 -33.71 -16.89
N GLU A 402 25.79 -32.44 -17.28
CA GLU A 402 26.95 -31.70 -17.76
C GLU A 402 27.82 -31.32 -16.57
N MET A 403 29.11 -31.59 -16.71
CA MET A 403 30.10 -31.25 -15.70
C MET A 403 30.46 -29.76 -15.84
N VAL A 404 29.66 -28.87 -15.28
CA VAL A 404 29.83 -27.41 -15.40
C VAL A 404 30.36 -26.80 -14.10
N TYR A 405 31.13 -25.71 -14.22
CA TYR A 405 31.55 -24.85 -13.13
C TYR A 405 31.50 -23.36 -13.52
N VAL A 406 31.46 -22.49 -12.50
CA VAL A 406 31.59 -21.04 -12.64
C VAL A 406 32.73 -20.55 -11.75
N LEU A 407 33.58 -19.68 -12.29
CA LEU A 407 34.68 -19.03 -11.57
C LEU A 407 34.45 -17.52 -11.45
N ASP A 408 34.89 -16.93 -10.35
CA ASP A 408 35.06 -15.48 -10.21
C ASP A 408 36.26 -14.96 -11.05
N LYS A 409 36.48 -13.65 -11.03
CA LYS A 409 37.59 -12.99 -11.73
C LYS A 409 38.98 -13.39 -11.19
N GLU A 410 39.07 -13.93 -9.98
CA GLU A 410 40.28 -14.46 -9.37
C GLU A 410 40.50 -15.96 -9.67
N GLY A 411 39.57 -16.62 -10.36
CA GLY A 411 39.65 -18.03 -10.73
C GLY A 411 39.22 -19.00 -9.62
N ASN A 412 38.40 -18.56 -8.65
CA ASN A 412 37.84 -19.40 -7.61
C ASN A 412 36.42 -19.86 -7.96
N PHE A 413 36.08 -21.10 -7.57
CA PHE A 413 34.75 -21.65 -7.81
C PHE A 413 33.66 -20.89 -7.04
N THR A 414 32.71 -20.33 -7.77
CA THR A 414 31.48 -19.75 -7.21
C THR A 414 30.28 -20.69 -7.38
N LEU A 415 30.33 -21.59 -8.37
CA LEU A 415 29.36 -22.66 -8.58
C LEU A 415 30.09 -23.88 -9.15
N VAL A 416 29.73 -25.06 -8.67
CA VAL A 416 30.17 -26.34 -9.23
C VAL A 416 28.97 -27.27 -9.29
N SER A 417 28.72 -27.86 -10.46
CA SER A 417 27.67 -28.86 -10.63
C SER A 417 27.99 -30.14 -9.85
N GLU A 418 26.97 -30.79 -9.28
CA GLU A 418 27.13 -32.05 -8.55
C GLU A 418 27.80 -33.16 -9.39
N PRO A 419 27.48 -33.34 -10.70
CA PRO A 419 28.18 -34.30 -11.55
C PRO A 419 29.68 -34.06 -11.63
N LEU A 420 30.14 -32.81 -11.78
CA LEU A 420 31.57 -32.49 -11.83
C LEU A 420 32.25 -32.73 -10.49
N ALA A 421 31.64 -32.29 -9.39
CA ALA A 421 32.19 -32.50 -8.05
C ALA A 421 32.34 -33.99 -7.74
N SER A 422 31.28 -34.77 -7.98
CA SER A 422 31.28 -36.22 -7.78
C SER A 422 32.29 -36.92 -8.69
N TRP A 423 32.42 -36.50 -9.96
CA TRP A 423 33.38 -37.09 -10.90
C TRP A 423 34.83 -36.83 -10.49
N LEU A 424 35.14 -35.64 -9.97
CA LEU A 424 36.47 -35.32 -9.41
C LEU A 424 36.71 -35.94 -8.02
N GLY A 425 35.69 -36.52 -7.38
CA GLY A 425 35.76 -37.10 -6.04
C GLY A 425 35.67 -36.09 -4.89
N TYR A 426 35.19 -34.88 -5.16
CA TYR A 426 34.94 -33.83 -4.16
C TYR A 426 33.45 -33.68 -3.87
N SER A 427 33.11 -33.07 -2.74
CA SER A 427 31.77 -32.47 -2.57
C SER A 427 31.76 -31.03 -3.09
N VAL A 428 30.60 -30.54 -3.55
CA VAL A 428 30.45 -29.15 -4.01
C VAL A 428 31.00 -28.15 -2.98
N ASN A 429 30.64 -28.32 -1.70
CA ASN A 429 31.10 -27.46 -0.60
C ASN A 429 32.63 -27.45 -0.39
N GLU A 430 33.34 -28.51 -0.78
CA GLU A 430 34.81 -28.54 -0.68
C GLU A 430 35.47 -27.70 -1.78
N LEU A 431 34.80 -27.52 -2.92
CA LEU A 431 35.32 -26.81 -4.08
C LEU A 431 34.93 -25.33 -4.07
N ILE A 432 33.73 -24.97 -3.60
CA ILE A 432 33.29 -23.57 -3.52
C ILE A 432 34.29 -22.71 -2.74
N GLY A 433 34.72 -21.60 -3.34
CA GLY A 433 35.72 -20.66 -2.81
C GLY A 433 37.17 -21.09 -2.97
N ARG A 434 37.47 -22.27 -3.54
CA ARG A 434 38.83 -22.70 -3.89
C ARG A 434 39.19 -22.32 -5.31
N SER A 435 40.48 -22.15 -5.56
CA SER A 435 41.00 -21.92 -6.90
C SER A 435 40.86 -23.15 -7.79
N VAL A 436 40.60 -22.93 -9.08
CA VAL A 436 40.52 -23.97 -10.12
C VAL A 436 41.81 -24.80 -10.26
N SER A 437 42.97 -24.27 -9.83
CA SER A 437 44.26 -24.97 -9.80
C SER A 437 44.29 -26.20 -8.87
N VAL A 438 43.28 -26.38 -8.02
CA VAL A 438 43.13 -27.60 -7.22
C VAL A 438 42.76 -28.82 -8.08
N VAL A 439 42.09 -28.59 -9.22
CA VAL A 439 41.52 -29.66 -10.07
C VAL A 439 42.04 -29.61 -11.51
N LEU A 440 42.91 -28.66 -11.84
CA LEU A 440 43.62 -28.54 -13.12
C LEU A 440 45.11 -28.32 -12.88
N SER A 441 45.95 -28.79 -13.79
CA SER A 441 47.39 -28.50 -13.75
C SER A 441 47.67 -27.01 -14.01
N ASP A 442 48.78 -26.48 -13.50
CA ASP A 442 49.19 -25.09 -13.72
C ASP A 442 49.23 -24.73 -15.22
N GLU A 443 49.72 -25.66 -16.06
CA GLU A 443 49.74 -25.49 -17.52
C GLU A 443 48.33 -25.35 -18.13
N ALA A 444 47.35 -26.11 -17.63
CA ALA A 444 45.96 -26.03 -18.07
C ALA A 444 45.28 -24.74 -17.59
N VAL A 445 45.62 -24.25 -16.40
CA VAL A 445 45.14 -22.97 -15.87
C VAL A 445 45.68 -21.81 -16.69
N ASP A 446 47.00 -21.79 -16.97
CA ASP A 446 47.66 -20.75 -17.78
C ASP A 446 47.04 -20.68 -19.19
N LYS A 447 46.84 -21.83 -19.82
CA LYS A 447 46.20 -21.94 -21.14
C LYS A 447 44.76 -21.43 -21.12
N GLY A 448 43.99 -21.75 -20.07
CA GLY A 448 42.63 -21.24 -19.88
C GLY A 448 42.59 -19.71 -19.71
N GLN A 449 43.50 -19.15 -18.90
CA GLN A 449 43.60 -17.70 -18.72
C GLN A 449 43.96 -16.96 -20.01
N GLN A 450 44.88 -17.51 -20.81
CA GLN A 450 45.22 -16.93 -22.11
C GLN A 450 44.00 -16.91 -23.04
N LEU A 451 43.24 -18.01 -23.11
CA LEU A 451 42.03 -18.09 -23.93
C LEU A 451 40.95 -17.11 -23.47
N LEU A 452 40.78 -16.91 -22.15
CA LEU A 452 39.85 -15.93 -21.62
C LEU A 452 40.24 -14.49 -22.03
N GLU A 453 41.53 -14.14 -21.99
CA GLU A 453 41.98 -12.82 -22.43
C GLU A 453 41.79 -12.60 -23.94
N GLU A 454 42.01 -13.63 -24.76
CA GLU A 454 41.72 -13.59 -26.20
C GLU A 454 40.21 -13.42 -26.47
N LEU A 455 39.37 -14.13 -25.72
CA LEU A 455 37.91 -14.06 -25.83
C LEU A 455 37.34 -12.70 -25.40
N ARG A 456 37.96 -12.02 -24.42
CA ARG A 456 37.59 -10.65 -24.01
C ARG A 456 37.76 -9.62 -25.12
N SER A 457 38.66 -9.88 -26.07
CA SER A 457 38.89 -9.01 -27.24
C SER A 457 37.98 -9.35 -28.43
N SER A 458 37.16 -10.39 -28.32
CA SER A 458 36.25 -10.90 -29.35
C SER A 458 34.79 -10.49 -29.07
N SER A 459 33.88 -10.76 -30.00
CA SER A 459 32.44 -10.45 -29.87
C SER A 459 31.78 -11.17 -28.69
N GLU A 460 30.74 -10.55 -28.11
CA GLU A 460 29.90 -11.12 -27.05
C GLU A 460 29.45 -12.57 -27.35
N GLY A 461 29.59 -13.46 -26.36
CA GLY A 461 29.14 -14.85 -26.43
C GLY A 461 30.12 -15.84 -27.10
N ALA A 462 31.35 -15.43 -27.40
CA ALA A 462 32.35 -16.35 -27.96
C ALA A 462 32.85 -17.36 -26.92
N SER A 463 32.76 -18.67 -27.24
CA SER A 463 33.36 -19.76 -26.47
C SER A 463 34.61 -20.33 -27.16
N ARG A 464 35.52 -20.94 -26.37
CA ARG A 464 36.68 -21.69 -26.87
C ARG A 464 36.82 -23.01 -26.14
N LYS A 465 37.14 -24.05 -26.92
CA LYS A 465 37.45 -25.39 -26.42
C LYS A 465 38.94 -25.60 -26.37
N TYR A 466 39.41 -26.28 -25.33
CA TYR A 466 40.77 -26.76 -25.25
C TYR A 466 40.85 -28.04 -24.45
N GLU A 467 41.80 -28.89 -24.84
CA GLU A 467 42.14 -30.09 -24.09
C GLU A 467 43.08 -29.76 -22.93
N ALA A 468 42.83 -30.41 -21.80
CA ALA A 468 43.52 -30.26 -20.52
C ALA A 468 43.56 -31.59 -19.75
N GLU A 469 44.34 -31.63 -18.67
CA GLU A 469 44.33 -32.73 -17.70
C GLU A 469 43.61 -32.29 -16.42
N GLY A 470 42.48 -32.93 -16.12
CA GLY A 470 41.80 -32.82 -14.84
C GLY A 470 42.50 -33.64 -13.76
N ILE A 471 42.57 -33.11 -12.55
CA ILE A 471 43.18 -33.75 -11.39
C ILE A 471 42.08 -34.08 -10.38
N THR A 472 41.87 -35.36 -10.13
CA THR A 472 40.90 -35.84 -9.13
C THR A 472 41.44 -35.69 -7.71
N LYS A 473 40.58 -35.83 -6.69
CA LYS A 473 40.96 -35.78 -5.27
C LYS A 473 42.00 -36.85 -4.88
N THR A 474 42.01 -37.98 -5.58
CA THR A 474 43.00 -39.07 -5.40
C THR A 474 44.33 -38.78 -6.09
N GLY A 475 44.41 -37.73 -6.90
CA GLY A 475 45.60 -37.32 -7.65
C GLY A 475 45.71 -37.94 -9.04
N ASP A 476 44.68 -38.67 -9.49
CA ASP A 476 44.65 -39.25 -10.84
C ASP A 476 44.46 -38.15 -11.88
N ARG A 477 45.20 -38.26 -13.00
CA ARG A 477 45.11 -37.34 -14.14
C ARG A 477 44.18 -37.92 -15.18
N VAL A 478 43.17 -37.15 -15.58
CA VAL A 478 42.16 -37.58 -16.53
C VAL A 478 42.09 -36.58 -17.69
N PRO A 479 42.15 -37.03 -18.95
CA PRO A 479 42.06 -36.12 -20.09
C PRO A 479 40.64 -35.55 -20.20
N VAL A 480 40.54 -34.23 -20.29
CA VAL A 480 39.28 -33.50 -20.39
C VAL A 480 39.33 -32.46 -21.50
N GLU A 481 38.20 -32.22 -22.16
CA GLU A 481 37.97 -31.04 -22.97
C GLU A 481 37.20 -30.01 -22.14
N ILE A 482 37.68 -28.77 -22.09
CA ILE A 482 37.03 -27.68 -21.38
C ILE A 482 36.58 -26.65 -22.40
N GLU A 483 35.29 -26.35 -22.41
CA GLU A 483 34.71 -25.22 -23.13
C GLU A 483 34.56 -24.02 -22.18
N LEU A 484 35.33 -22.97 -22.44
CA LEU A 484 35.32 -21.73 -21.67
C LEU A 484 34.49 -20.65 -22.34
N THR A 485 33.64 -20.00 -21.55
CA THR A 485 32.85 -18.84 -21.97
C THR A 485 32.99 -17.72 -20.92
N PRO A 486 33.48 -16.52 -21.29
CA PRO A 486 33.48 -15.37 -20.38
C PRO A 486 32.06 -14.81 -20.25
N PHE A 487 31.68 -14.35 -19.05
CA PHE A 487 30.43 -13.62 -18.85
C PHE A 487 30.73 -12.21 -18.31
N PRO A 488 30.58 -11.17 -19.15
CA PRO A 488 30.66 -9.78 -18.71
C PRO A 488 29.31 -9.29 -18.16
N GLU A 489 29.34 -8.36 -17.21
CA GLU A 489 28.19 -7.55 -16.78
C GLU A 489 28.57 -6.08 -16.98
N ASP A 490 27.73 -5.30 -17.68
CA ASP A 490 28.00 -3.88 -18.00
C ASP A 490 29.40 -3.62 -18.62
N SER A 491 29.88 -4.53 -19.47
CA SER A 491 31.23 -4.51 -20.09
C SER A 491 32.41 -4.77 -19.14
N GLU A 492 32.16 -5.11 -17.87
CA GLU A 492 33.17 -5.56 -16.90
C GLU A 492 33.21 -7.09 -16.82
N PHE A 493 34.41 -7.66 -16.77
CA PHE A 493 34.59 -9.12 -16.65
C PHE A 493 34.37 -9.54 -15.19
N ILE A 494 33.31 -10.31 -14.94
CA ILE A 494 32.98 -10.80 -13.60
C ILE A 494 33.48 -12.23 -13.37
N GLY A 495 33.57 -13.03 -14.43
CA GLY A 495 34.03 -14.40 -14.31
C GLY A 495 33.93 -15.21 -15.60
N SER A 496 34.09 -16.53 -15.46
CA SER A 496 33.99 -17.48 -16.57
C SER A 496 33.14 -18.69 -16.22
N VAL A 497 32.45 -19.23 -17.21
CA VAL A 497 31.76 -20.52 -17.15
C VAL A 497 32.60 -21.54 -17.90
N GLY A 498 32.84 -22.70 -17.28
CA GLY A 498 33.53 -23.83 -17.90
C GLY A 498 32.62 -25.05 -17.96
N ALA A 499 32.45 -25.62 -19.14
CA ALA A 499 31.83 -26.94 -19.33
C ALA A 499 32.93 -27.97 -19.58
N VAL A 500 32.93 -29.05 -18.81
CA VAL A 500 33.94 -30.11 -18.85
C VAL A 500 33.35 -31.34 -19.53
N ARG A 501 34.11 -31.92 -20.45
CA ARG A 501 33.79 -33.19 -21.10
C ARG A 501 34.93 -34.18 -20.86
N ASP A 502 34.57 -35.35 -20.32
CA ASP A 502 35.48 -36.47 -20.17
C ASP A 502 35.86 -37.04 -21.56
N LEU A 503 37.16 -37.24 -21.80
CA LEU A 503 37.68 -37.82 -23.03
C LEU A 503 38.17 -39.28 -22.85
N HIS A 504 38.03 -39.88 -21.66
CA HIS A 504 38.56 -41.20 -21.34
C HIS A 504 38.06 -42.29 -22.31
N ASP A 505 36.75 -42.34 -22.58
CA ASP A 505 36.14 -43.32 -23.49
C ASP A 505 36.58 -43.13 -24.96
N LEU A 506 36.85 -41.88 -25.37
CA LEU A 506 37.24 -41.57 -26.74
C LEU A 506 38.71 -41.91 -27.01
N VAL A 507 39.57 -41.70 -26.01
CA VAL A 507 41.00 -42.03 -26.09
C VAL A 507 41.19 -43.55 -26.01
N SER A 508 40.51 -44.24 -25.09
CA SER A 508 40.61 -45.70 -24.97
C SER A 508 40.12 -46.42 -26.24
N THR A 509 38.98 -46.02 -26.79
CA THR A 509 38.46 -46.60 -28.06
C THR A 509 39.42 -46.38 -29.21
N ARG A 510 40.10 -45.22 -29.27
CA ARG A 510 41.08 -44.93 -30.32
C ARG A 510 42.34 -45.79 -30.15
N GLU A 511 42.81 -45.97 -28.92
CA GLU A 511 43.96 -46.84 -28.62
C GLU A 511 43.65 -48.31 -28.90
N ASP A 512 42.47 -48.80 -28.52
CA ASP A 512 42.02 -50.18 -28.80
C ASP A 512 41.90 -50.46 -30.30
N VAL A 513 41.33 -49.54 -31.09
CA VAL A 513 41.22 -49.69 -32.55
C VAL A 513 42.60 -49.69 -33.22
N VAL A 514 43.55 -48.90 -32.72
CA VAL A 514 44.92 -48.89 -33.24
C VAL A 514 45.64 -50.19 -32.87
N GLU A 515 45.50 -50.66 -31.63
CA GLU A 515 46.14 -51.90 -31.17
C GLU A 515 45.55 -53.14 -31.86
N GLU A 516 44.23 -53.21 -32.07
CA GLU A 516 43.59 -54.27 -32.85
C GLU A 516 44.01 -54.24 -34.32
N ARG A 517 44.07 -53.06 -34.94
CA ARG A 517 44.49 -52.94 -36.34
C ARG A 517 45.95 -53.36 -36.52
N ASP A 518 46.84 -52.90 -35.65
CA ASP A 518 48.26 -53.22 -35.74
C ASP A 518 48.51 -54.72 -35.44
N ARG A 519 47.74 -55.32 -34.52
CA ARG A 519 47.75 -56.77 -34.26
C ARG A 519 47.20 -57.57 -35.44
N PHE A 520 46.11 -57.12 -36.06
CA PHE A 520 45.53 -57.77 -37.24
C PHE A 520 46.49 -57.70 -38.43
N SER A 521 47.05 -56.53 -38.75
CA SER A 521 48.03 -56.36 -39.82
C SER A 521 49.27 -57.23 -39.59
N TYR A 522 49.81 -57.27 -38.37
CA TYR A 522 50.95 -58.13 -38.04
C TYR A 522 50.65 -59.62 -38.25
N LEU A 523 49.49 -60.09 -37.78
CA LEU A 523 49.08 -61.49 -37.96
C LEU A 523 48.81 -61.81 -39.44
N PHE A 524 48.05 -60.96 -40.13
CA PHE A 524 47.71 -61.12 -41.53
C PHE A 524 48.96 -61.29 -42.39
N GLU A 525 49.96 -60.41 -42.22
CA GLU A 525 51.21 -60.47 -42.98
C GLU A 525 52.09 -61.68 -42.66
N ASN A 526 52.08 -62.17 -41.41
CA ASN A 526 53.02 -63.20 -40.94
C ASN A 526 52.43 -64.61 -40.82
N ILE A 527 51.12 -64.80 -41.06
CA ILE A 527 50.50 -66.13 -41.03
C ILE A 527 51.02 -67.00 -42.20
N PRO A 528 51.48 -68.24 -41.92
CA PRO A 528 52.01 -69.15 -42.94
C PRO A 528 50.94 -69.81 -43.82
N ASP A 529 49.66 -69.59 -43.54
CA ASP A 529 48.55 -70.03 -44.37
C ASP A 529 48.14 -68.90 -45.35
N PRO A 530 47.68 -69.24 -46.56
CA PRO A 530 47.19 -68.25 -47.51
C PRO A 530 45.83 -67.72 -47.03
N ILE A 531 45.75 -66.42 -46.76
CA ILE A 531 44.54 -65.73 -46.28
C ILE A 531 44.12 -64.68 -47.31
N GLU A 532 42.82 -64.57 -47.54
CA GLU A 532 42.19 -63.50 -48.31
C GLU A 532 41.13 -62.82 -47.45
N GLU A 533 41.17 -61.48 -47.39
CA GLU A 533 40.13 -60.66 -46.77
C GLU A 533 39.07 -60.37 -47.83
N VAL A 534 37.81 -60.66 -47.51
CA VAL A 534 36.67 -60.42 -48.39
C VAL A 534 35.64 -59.54 -47.70
N GLU A 535 35.14 -58.56 -48.43
CA GLU A 535 34.01 -57.73 -48.04
C GLU A 535 32.75 -58.25 -48.74
N PHE A 536 31.66 -58.39 -47.99
CA PHE A 536 30.37 -58.84 -48.51
C PHE A 536 29.48 -57.62 -48.80
N ASP A 537 29.17 -57.41 -50.07
CA ASP A 537 28.18 -56.43 -50.52
C ASP A 537 26.95 -57.19 -51.07
N GLY A 538 25.99 -57.46 -50.17
CA GLY A 538 24.85 -58.33 -50.44
C GLY A 538 25.28 -59.78 -50.72
N ASP A 539 24.86 -60.32 -51.87
CA ASP A 539 25.23 -61.68 -52.32
C ASP A 539 26.60 -61.75 -53.03
N ARG A 540 27.32 -60.63 -53.15
CA ARG A 540 28.63 -60.59 -53.81
C ARG A 540 29.74 -60.47 -52.79
N SER A 541 30.76 -61.32 -52.95
CA SER A 541 31.99 -61.23 -52.16
C SER A 541 33.10 -60.57 -52.99
N VAL A 542 33.64 -59.46 -52.50
CA VAL A 542 34.71 -58.68 -53.16
C VAL A 542 35.98 -58.82 -52.35
N ILE A 543 37.10 -59.14 -53.01
CA ILE A 543 38.39 -59.29 -52.34
C ILE A 543 38.91 -57.90 -51.99
N ARG A 544 39.21 -57.69 -50.71
CA ARG A 544 39.73 -56.43 -50.18
C ARG A 544 41.26 -56.47 -50.07
N ASP A 545 41.81 -57.60 -49.66
CA ASP A 545 43.26 -57.80 -49.54
C ASP A 545 43.62 -59.29 -49.52
N VAL A 546 44.88 -59.65 -49.75
CA VAL A 546 45.43 -61.00 -49.58
C VAL A 546 46.78 -60.95 -48.91
N ASN A 547 47.10 -61.95 -48.08
CA ASN A 547 48.38 -61.94 -47.38
C ASN A 547 49.56 -62.38 -48.28
N PRO A 548 50.82 -62.07 -47.92
CA PRO A 548 51.99 -62.44 -48.72
C PRO A 548 52.15 -63.97 -48.93
N THR A 549 51.54 -64.78 -48.07
CA THR A 549 51.53 -66.25 -48.25
C THR A 549 50.58 -66.68 -49.36
N PHE A 550 49.42 -66.04 -49.49
CA PHE A 550 48.49 -66.24 -50.59
C PHE A 550 49.16 -65.92 -51.93
N GLU A 551 49.82 -64.76 -52.03
CA GLU A 551 50.53 -64.37 -53.25
C GLU A 551 51.61 -65.38 -53.64
N ARG A 552 52.39 -65.89 -52.68
CA ARG A 552 53.44 -66.89 -52.91
C ARG A 552 52.89 -68.26 -53.32
N ILE A 553 51.83 -68.74 -52.66
CA ILE A 553 51.28 -70.09 -52.89
C ILE A 553 50.56 -70.15 -54.24
N PHE A 554 49.74 -69.14 -54.54
CA PHE A 554 48.97 -69.10 -55.77
C PHE A 554 49.72 -68.44 -56.93
N ASN A 555 50.85 -67.77 -56.65
CA ASN A 555 51.67 -67.02 -57.61
C ASN A 555 50.85 -65.98 -58.38
N ILE A 556 50.04 -65.24 -57.62
CA ILE A 556 49.18 -64.15 -58.10
C ILE A 556 49.53 -62.91 -57.27
N ASP A 557 49.67 -61.78 -57.94
CA ASP A 557 49.90 -60.48 -57.29
C ASP A 557 48.60 -59.99 -56.65
N GLY A 558 48.62 -59.76 -55.34
CA GLY A 558 47.45 -59.40 -54.53
C GLY A 558 46.82 -58.09 -54.95
N GLU A 559 47.62 -57.11 -55.39
CA GLU A 559 47.12 -55.83 -55.91
C GLU A 559 46.20 -56.03 -57.13
N THR A 560 46.41 -57.09 -57.91
CA THR A 560 45.57 -57.39 -59.07
C THR A 560 44.25 -58.06 -58.70
N LEU A 561 44.07 -58.49 -57.44
CA LEU A 561 42.87 -59.15 -56.94
C LEU A 561 41.94 -58.21 -56.17
N VAL A 562 42.47 -57.13 -55.58
CA VAL A 562 41.67 -56.14 -54.86
C VAL A 562 40.55 -55.58 -55.75
N GLY A 563 39.32 -55.57 -55.23
CA GLY A 563 38.13 -55.07 -55.93
C GLY A 563 37.49 -56.07 -56.92
N LYS A 564 38.07 -57.25 -57.11
CA LYS A 564 37.44 -58.32 -57.93
C LYS A 564 36.49 -59.15 -57.09
N SER A 565 35.45 -59.70 -57.74
CA SER A 565 34.59 -60.69 -57.10
C SER A 565 35.38 -61.97 -56.85
N ARG A 566 35.25 -62.53 -55.65
CA ARG A 566 35.83 -63.82 -55.26
C ARG A 566 35.36 -64.94 -56.19
N GLU A 567 34.13 -64.88 -56.68
CA GLU A 567 33.59 -65.88 -57.62
C GLU A 567 34.24 -65.81 -59.01
N ALA A 568 34.91 -64.70 -59.34
CA ALA A 568 35.65 -64.54 -60.59
C ALA A 568 37.06 -65.17 -60.55
N LEU A 569 37.55 -65.56 -59.36
CA LEU A 569 38.72 -66.43 -59.26
C LEU A 569 38.31 -67.83 -59.73
N ASP A 570 38.87 -68.26 -60.86
CA ASP A 570 38.51 -69.53 -61.50
C ASP A 570 38.68 -70.71 -60.53
N LYS A 571 37.80 -71.72 -60.63
CA LYS A 571 37.83 -72.92 -59.75
C LYS A 571 39.18 -73.64 -59.80
N ASP A 572 39.96 -73.45 -60.85
CA ASP A 572 41.30 -74.03 -60.99
C ASP A 572 42.38 -73.39 -60.09
N VAL A 573 42.20 -72.14 -59.62
CA VAL A 573 43.12 -71.49 -58.67
C VAL A 573 43.12 -72.23 -57.33
N TYR A 574 41.93 -72.50 -56.78
CA TYR A 574 41.78 -73.24 -55.52
C TYR A 574 41.91 -74.76 -55.67
N ARG A 575 41.78 -75.32 -56.88
CA ARG A 575 41.89 -76.77 -57.11
C ARG A 575 43.33 -77.30 -56.98
N ARG A 576 44.35 -76.44 -57.07
CA ARG A 576 45.77 -76.82 -56.92
C ARG A 576 46.20 -77.11 -55.48
N TYR A 577 45.43 -76.70 -54.48
CA TYR A 577 45.66 -77.00 -53.06
C TYR A 577 44.31 -77.20 -52.35
N PRO A 578 43.84 -78.44 -52.16
CA PRO A 578 42.64 -78.68 -51.36
C PRO A 578 42.99 -78.41 -49.89
N GLY A 579 42.48 -77.30 -49.36
CA GLY A 579 42.41 -77.08 -47.91
C GLY A 579 41.56 -78.19 -47.23
N PRO A 580 41.65 -78.33 -45.90
CA PRO A 580 40.88 -79.35 -45.18
C PRO A 580 39.38 -79.16 -45.44
N THR A 581 38.74 -80.25 -45.85
CA THR A 581 37.34 -80.40 -46.24
C THR A 581 36.35 -79.59 -45.40
N GLU A 582 35.43 -78.93 -46.10
CA GLU A 582 34.21 -78.31 -45.58
C GLU A 582 33.54 -79.17 -44.50
N THR A 583 33.41 -78.62 -43.29
CA THR A 583 32.52 -79.19 -42.29
C THR A 583 31.09 -78.85 -42.73
N GLN A 584 30.29 -79.89 -42.94
CA GLN A 584 28.89 -79.82 -43.33
C GLN A 584 28.09 -78.81 -42.51
N SER A 585 27.30 -78.03 -43.23
CA SER A 585 26.15 -77.26 -42.77
C SER A 585 25.24 -78.11 -41.87
N ALA A 586 25.15 -77.73 -40.60
CA ALA A 586 24.04 -78.13 -39.74
C ALA A 586 22.90 -77.12 -39.95
N GLU A 587 21.89 -77.53 -40.72
CA GLU A 587 20.56 -76.93 -40.68
C GLU A 587 19.93 -77.13 -39.29
N GLY A 588 19.33 -76.06 -38.75
CA GLY A 588 18.25 -76.16 -37.77
C GLY A 588 18.53 -75.56 -36.39
N ALA A 589 18.27 -74.26 -36.26
CA ALA A 589 17.56 -73.74 -35.09
C ALA A 589 16.95 -72.37 -35.44
N SER A 590 15.63 -72.37 -35.57
CA SER A 590 14.75 -71.22 -35.48
C SER A 590 14.71 -70.70 -34.05
N ASP A 591 15.00 -69.41 -33.86
CA ASP A 591 14.19 -68.41 -33.14
C ASP A 591 15.01 -67.14 -32.92
N PRO A 592 14.36 -65.96 -32.97
CA PRO A 592 14.48 -65.07 -31.82
C PRO A 592 13.16 -64.42 -31.38
N ILE A 593 13.10 -64.21 -30.06
CA ILE A 593 12.35 -63.14 -29.38
C ILE A 593 13.07 -61.82 -29.61
#